data_AF-A0A817Q1A4-F1
#
_entry.id   AF-A0A817Q1A4-F1
#
_cell.length_a   1.000
_cell.length_b   1.000
_cell.length_c   1.000
_cell.angle_alpha   90.00
_cell.angle_beta   90.00
_cell.angle_gamma   90.00
#
_symmetry.space_group_name_H-M   'P 1'
#
loop_
_entity.id
_entity.type
_entity.pdbx_description
1 polymer ?
#
loop_
_entity_poly.entity_id
_entity_poly.type
_entity_poly.pdbx_seq_one_letter_code
_entity_poly.pdbx_strand_id
1 'polypeptide(L)'
;MDILSDPSPAGIVMAVHGYENDEGVFIVTVYCCKDLSIPKTLSPPTEDKYILFETSIIFNQLEYLINSLTRPTNLQCEQIKLILRNIVRFFVAGNSTESSD
;
A
#
# COMPACT_ATOMS: atom_id res chain seq x y z
N MET A 1 -29.44 -15.30 26.52
CA MET A 1 -28.54 -14.29 25.94
C MET A 1 -28.03 -14.88 24.65
N ASP A 2 -28.62 -14.45 23.54
CA ASP A 2 -28.20 -14.84 22.20
C ASP A 2 -26.87 -14.15 21.90
N ILE A 3 -25.78 -14.92 21.85
CA ILE A 3 -24.52 -14.49 21.26
C ILE A 3 -24.64 -14.79 19.76
N LEU A 4 -25.39 -13.96 19.06
CA LEU A 4 -25.55 -13.98 17.61
C LEU A 4 -25.62 -12.53 17.10
N SER A 5 -24.51 -11.79 17.15
CA SER A 5 -24.42 -10.51 16.44
C SER A 5 -23.02 -9.92 16.46
N ASP A 6 -22.02 -10.68 16.01
CA ASP A 6 -20.87 -10.03 15.36
C ASP A 6 -20.57 -10.79 14.07
N PRO A 7 -20.84 -10.21 12.89
CA PRO A 7 -20.31 -10.76 11.66
C PRO A 7 -18.78 -10.62 11.73
N SER A 8 -18.10 -11.75 11.89
CA SER A 8 -16.64 -11.77 11.79
C SER A 8 -16.22 -11.08 10.48
N PRO A 9 -15.27 -10.13 10.52
CA PRO A 9 -14.97 -9.28 9.38
C PRO A 9 -14.40 -10.15 8.26
N ALA A 10 -15.10 -10.18 7.12
CA ALA A 10 -14.65 -10.73 5.84
C ALA A 10 -14.12 -12.19 5.88
N GLY A 11 -14.99 -13.14 5.51
CA GLY A 11 -14.56 -14.53 5.27
C GLY A 11 -13.51 -14.62 4.16
N ILE A 12 -12.34 -15.18 4.48
CA ILE A 12 -11.30 -15.49 3.50
C ILE A 12 -11.73 -16.74 2.74
N VAL A 13 -11.91 -16.63 1.43
CA VAL A 13 -12.17 -17.78 0.55
C VAL A 13 -10.82 -18.41 0.16
N MET A 14 -10.60 -19.66 0.55
CA MET A 14 -9.38 -20.43 0.26
C MET A 14 -9.74 -21.80 -0.33
N ALA A 15 -8.88 -22.34 -1.18
CA ALA A 15 -8.93 -23.74 -1.58
C ALA A 15 -8.11 -24.57 -0.58
N VAL A 16 -8.66 -25.68 -0.07
CA VAL A 16 -8.00 -26.58 0.87
C VAL A 16 -7.96 -28.00 0.31
N HIS A 17 -6.84 -28.69 0.51
CA HIS A 17 -6.64 -30.11 0.22
C HIS A 17 -6.36 -30.83 1.54
N GLY A 18 -6.94 -32.02 1.71
CA GLY A 18 -6.94 -32.73 2.97
C GLY A 18 -7.72 -34.04 2.89
N TYR A 19 -7.98 -34.65 4.04
CA TYR A 19 -8.78 -35.86 4.17
C TYR A 19 -9.66 -35.78 5.42
N GLU A 20 -10.75 -36.52 5.44
CA GLU A 20 -11.62 -36.67 6.61
C GLU A 20 -11.13 -37.84 7.46
N ASN A 21 -11.01 -37.65 8.77
CA ASN A 21 -10.67 -38.74 9.68
C ASN A 21 -11.93 -39.57 10.03
N ASP A 22 -11.74 -40.66 10.78
CA ASP A 22 -12.84 -41.55 11.17
C ASP A 22 -13.88 -40.90 12.11
N GLU A 23 -13.57 -39.72 12.66
CA GLU A 23 -14.45 -38.92 13.51
C GLU A 23 -15.25 -37.86 12.71
N GLY A 24 -15.09 -37.81 11.39
CA GLY A 24 -15.75 -36.82 10.52
C GLY A 24 -15.09 -35.44 10.52
N VAL A 25 -13.85 -35.34 11.01
CA VAL A 25 -13.08 -34.09 11.04
C VAL A 25 -12.20 -34.01 9.80
N PHE A 26 -12.34 -32.93 9.03
CA PHE A 26 -11.52 -32.68 7.85
C PHE A 26 -10.14 -32.10 8.22
N ILE A 27 -9.09 -32.88 8.02
CA ILE A 27 -7.69 -32.53 8.26
C ILE A 27 -7.09 -31.90 7.00
N VAL A 28 -6.81 -30.60 7.05
CA VAL A 28 -6.20 -29.86 5.94
C VAL A 28 -4.69 -30.11 5.90
N THR A 29 -4.17 -30.53 4.76
CA THR A 29 -2.74 -30.77 4.53
C THR A 29 -2.08 -29.67 3.69
N VAL A 30 -2.82 -29.07 2.76
CA VAL A 30 -2.36 -27.95 1.92
C VAL A 30 -3.50 -26.96 1.75
N TYR A 31 -3.20 -25.67 1.75
CA TYR A 31 -4.16 -24.63 1.39
C TYR A 31 -3.54 -23.62 0.41
N CYS A 32 -4.39 -23.03 -0.41
CA CYS A 32 -4.00 -22.00 -1.38
C CYS A 32 -5.01 -20.85 -1.32
N CYS A 33 -4.51 -19.63 -1.20
CA CYS A 33 -5.30 -18.42 -1.32
C CYS A 33 -5.52 -18.10 -2.81
N LYS A 34 -6.62 -17.42 -3.14
CA LYS A 34 -6.85 -16.94 -4.51
C LYS A 34 -5.65 -16.09 -4.96
N ASP A 35 -5.01 -16.48 -6.06
CA ASP A 35 -3.98 -15.68 -6.69
C ASP A 35 -4.51 -14.28 -7.01
N LEU A 36 -3.66 -13.27 -6.83
CA LEU A 36 -3.96 -11.91 -7.27
C LEU A 36 -4.34 -11.99 -8.76
N SER A 37 -5.54 -11.52 -9.09
CA SER A 37 -5.99 -11.43 -10.48
C SER A 37 -4.90 -10.75 -11.30
N ILE A 38 -4.48 -11.35 -12.41
CA ILE A 38 -3.42 -10.82 -13.27
C ILE A 38 -3.77 -9.35 -13.57
N PRO A 39 -2.98 -8.39 -13.09
CA PRO A 39 -3.27 -6.99 -13.36
C PRO A 39 -3.19 -6.79 -14.87
N LYS A 40 -4.17 -6.07 -15.43
CA LYS A 40 -4.10 -5.63 -16.83
C LYS A 40 -2.78 -4.91 -17.01
N THR A 41 -1.95 -5.40 -17.94
CA THR A 41 -0.68 -4.76 -18.27
C THR A 41 -1.00 -3.38 -18.85
N LEU A 42 -0.63 -2.32 -18.14
CA LEU A 42 -0.74 -0.97 -18.67
C LEU A 42 0.38 -0.74 -19.68
N SER A 43 0.08 -0.03 -20.76
CA SER A 43 1.12 0.40 -21.70
C SER A 43 2.15 1.27 -20.95
N PRO A 44 3.45 1.05 -21.18
CA PRO A 44 4.48 1.87 -20.53
C PRO A 44 4.27 3.34 -20.93
N PRO A 45 4.42 4.28 -19.99
CA PRO A 45 4.35 5.70 -20.32
C PRO A 45 5.51 6.07 -21.27
N THR A 46 5.30 7.09 -22.12
CA THR A 46 6.31 7.61 -23.04
C THR A 46 7.46 8.34 -22.34
N GLU A 47 7.25 8.71 -21.08
CA GLU A 47 8.19 9.43 -20.22
C GLU A 47 8.16 8.83 -18.82
N ASP A 48 9.29 8.90 -18.12
CA ASP A 48 9.38 8.45 -16.74
C ASP A 48 8.48 9.30 -15.84
N LYS A 49 7.58 8.63 -15.10
CA LYS A 49 6.69 9.26 -14.13
C LYS A 49 6.98 8.71 -12.75
N TYR A 50 7.21 9.61 -11.81
CA TYR A 50 7.50 9.24 -10.42
C TYR A 50 6.27 9.47 -9.55
N ILE A 51 6.09 8.60 -8.57
CA ILE A 51 5.13 8.77 -7.49
C ILE A 51 5.95 8.86 -6.21
N LEU A 52 5.76 9.94 -5.45
CA LEU A 52 6.38 10.07 -4.15
C LEU A 52 5.41 9.49 -3.10
N PHE A 53 5.87 8.50 -2.37
CA PHE A 53 5.09 7.80 -1.35
C PHE A 53 5.82 7.91 -0.01
N GLU A 54 5.16 8.52 0.97
CA GLU A 54 5.75 8.82 2.27
C GLU A 54 4.88 8.25 3.39
N THR A 55 5.48 7.46 4.29
CA THR A 55 4.72 6.69 5.28
C THR A 55 4.73 7.31 6.67
N SER A 56 5.65 8.24 6.93
CA SER A 56 5.88 8.78 8.28
C SER A 56 6.32 10.24 8.25
N ILE A 57 5.47 11.12 7.70
CA ILE A 57 5.74 12.55 7.74
C ILE A 57 5.61 13.09 9.17
N ILE A 58 6.73 13.55 9.70
CA ILE A 58 6.72 14.54 10.78
C ILE A 58 6.23 15.84 10.14
N PHE A 59 5.12 16.41 10.63
CA PHE A 59 4.47 17.59 10.04
C PHE A 59 5.45 18.74 9.76
N ASN A 60 6.43 18.94 10.67
CA ASN A 60 7.46 19.98 10.55
C ASN A 60 8.50 19.73 9.43
N GLN A 61 8.55 18.54 8.85
CA GLN A 61 9.41 18.21 7.69
C GLN A 61 8.63 18.22 6.36
N LEU A 62 7.29 18.23 6.42
CA LEU A 62 6.45 18.31 5.24
C LEU A 62 6.67 19.61 4.47
N GLU A 63 6.80 20.74 5.17
CA GLU A 63 7.07 22.03 4.55
C GLU A 63 8.42 22.03 3.82
N TYR A 64 9.46 21.44 4.42
CA TYR A 64 10.77 21.30 3.77
C TYR A 64 10.69 20.43 2.51
N LEU A 65 9.95 19.32 2.57
CA LEU A 65 9.72 18.45 1.43
C LEU A 65 8.97 19.21 0.32
N ILE A 66 7.83 19.83 0.61
CA ILE A 66 7.05 20.61 -0.35
C ILE A 66 7.87 21.74 -0.97
N ASN A 67 8.67 22.45 -0.17
CA ASN A 67 9.53 23.51 -0.68
C ASN A 67 10.62 22.98 -1.62
N SER A 68 11.17 21.80 -1.33
CA SER A 68 12.14 21.12 -2.21
C SER A 68 11.50 20.67 -3.52
N LEU A 69 10.25 20.20 -3.48
CA LEU A 69 9.47 19.80 -4.66
C LEU A 69 9.06 20.98 -5.53
N THR A 70 8.61 22.08 -4.93
CA THR A 70 8.03 23.23 -5.64
C THR A 70 9.07 24.26 -6.10
N ARG A 71 10.23 24.31 -5.44
CA ARG A 71 11.34 25.24 -5.78
C ARG A 71 12.66 24.48 -5.99
N PRO A 72 12.74 23.59 -7.00
CA PRO A 72 13.94 22.80 -7.25
C PRO A 72 15.14 23.63 -7.74
N THR A 73 14.97 24.93 -7.99
CA THR A 73 16.01 25.84 -8.47
C THR A 73 17.20 25.99 -7.52
N ASN A 74 17.00 25.77 -6.22
CA ASN A 74 18.07 25.85 -5.21
C ASN A 74 18.89 24.56 -5.08
N LEU A 75 18.53 23.50 -5.80
CA LEU A 75 19.29 22.25 -5.80
C LEU A 75 20.46 22.36 -6.78
N GLN A 76 21.65 21.90 -6.39
CA GLN A 76 22.82 21.89 -7.28
C GLN A 76 22.81 20.69 -8.26
N CYS A 77 21.98 19.67 -8.00
CA CYS A 77 21.95 18.43 -8.79
C CYS A 77 20.84 18.45 -9.85
N GLU A 78 21.21 18.49 -11.13
CA GLU A 78 20.27 18.46 -12.27
C GLU A 78 19.45 17.16 -12.35
N GLN A 79 20.02 16.03 -11.96
CA GLN A 79 19.29 14.75 -11.94
C GLN A 79 18.14 14.77 -10.92
N ILE A 80 18.37 15.35 -9.75
CA ILE A 80 17.30 15.53 -8.75
C ILE A 80 16.23 16.46 -9.30
N LYS A 81 16.61 17.59 -9.93
CA LYS A 81 15.63 18.50 -10.56
C LYS A 81 14.75 17.80 -11.59
N LEU A 82 15.35 16.94 -12.43
CA LEU A 82 14.62 16.18 -13.44
C LEU A 82 13.62 15.20 -12.81
N ILE A 83 14.05 14.46 -11.78
CA ILE A 83 13.18 13.55 -11.04
C ILE A 83 12.01 14.31 -10.42
N LEU A 84 12.28 15.44 -9.74
CA LEU A 84 11.26 16.23 -9.07
C LEU A 84 10.21 16.80 -10.04
N ARG A 85 10.62 17.23 -11.23
CA ARG A 85 9.70 17.70 -12.29
C ARG A 85 8.76 16.61 -12.80
N ASN A 86 9.18 15.36 -12.72
CA ASN A 86 8.43 14.21 -13.23
C ASN A 86 7.62 13.49 -12.14
N ILE A 87 7.54 14.04 -10.93
CA ILE A 87 6.62 13.54 -9.89
C ILE A 87 5.19 13.94 -10.25
N VAL A 88 4.33 12.94 -10.50
CA VAL A 88 2.94 13.16 -10.93
C VAL A 88 1.93 13.06 -9.80
N ARG A 89 2.29 12.38 -8.70
CA ARG A 89 1.44 12.19 -7.53
C ARG A 89 2.29 12.09 -6.26
N PHE A 90 1.73 12.60 -5.17
CA PHE A 90 2.28 12.48 -3.83
C PHE A 90 1.24 11.83 -2.92
N PHE A 91 1.62 10.77 -2.22
CA PHE A 91 0.78 10.04 -1.28
C PHE A 91 1.44 10.04 0.09
N VAL A 92 0.67 10.38 1.11
CA VAL A 92 1.05 10.19 2.51
C VAL A 92 0.19 9.07 3.06
N ALA A 93 0.83 7.97 3.49
CA ALA A 93 0.14 6.79 3.99
C ALA A 93 0.55 6.51 5.43
N GLY A 94 -0.29 6.92 6.38
CA GLY A 94 -0.06 6.75 7.81
C GLY A 94 -1.01 7.62 8.60
N ASN A 95 -1.20 7.33 9.89
CA ASN A 95 -1.91 8.26 10.75
C ASN A 95 -1.06 9.52 10.90
N SER A 96 -1.57 10.67 10.47
CA SER A 96 -1.02 11.96 10.87
C SER A 96 -1.19 12.05 12.38
N THR A 97 -0.16 11.69 13.14
CA THR A 97 -0.13 11.98 14.56
C THR A 97 -0.06 13.49 14.66
N GLU A 98 -1.20 14.13 14.94
CA GLU A 98 -1.20 15.47 15.53
C GLU A 98 -0.27 15.38 16.74
N SER A 99 0.87 16.08 16.68
CA SER A 99 1.61 16.34 17.89
C SER A 99 0.66 17.16 18.75
N SER A 100 0.19 16.56 19.83
CA SER A 100 -0.50 17.26 20.90
C SER A 100 0.45 18.32 21.44
N ASP A 101 0.32 19.54 20.93
CA ASP A 101 0.57 20.74 21.73
C ASP A 101 -0.47 20.79 22.87
#